data_AF-A0A2M7I293-F1
#
_entry.id   AF-A0A2M7I293-F1
#
_cell.length_a   1.000
_cell.length_b   1.000
_cell.length_c   1.000
_cell.angle_alpha   90.00
_cell.angle_beta   90.00
_cell.angle_gamma   90.00
#
_symmetry.space_group_name_H-M   'P 1'
#
loop_
_entity.id
_entity.type
_entity.pdbx_description
1 polymer ?
#
loop_
_entity_poly.entity_id
_entity_poly.type
_entity_poly.pdbx_seq_one_letter_code
_entity_poly.pdbx_strand_id
1 'polypeptide(L)' 'MKILDQISQNDSPAIIFKDIAINYSELQNRILKTSHYLLENDINADDRIIILLNNSVEFIILVFSLWNIGAIPV' A
#
# COMPACT_ATOMS: atom_id res chain seq x y z
N MET A 1 -5.35 5.60 -7.38
CA MET A 1 -4.62 6.63 -6.60
C MET A 1 -3.63 7.36 -7.51
N LYS A 2 -4.00 8.55 -8.06
CA LYS A 2 -3.30 9.19 -9.20
C LYS A 2 -1.79 9.46 -9.02
N ILE A 3 -1.31 9.63 -7.79
CA ILE A 3 0.10 9.95 -7.52
C ILE A 3 1.04 8.78 -7.81
N LEU A 4 0.68 7.54 -7.42
CA LEU A 4 1.56 6.39 -7.66
C LEU A 4 1.62 6.03 -9.13
N ASP A 5 0.53 6.22 -9.87
CA ASP A 5 0.49 5.98 -11.31
C ASP A 5 1.50 6.87 -12.06
N GLN A 6 1.68 8.12 -11.60
CA GLN A 6 2.59 9.10 -12.22
C GLN A 6 4.08 8.82 -11.98
N ILE A 7 4.44 8.15 -10.88
CA ILE A 7 5.84 7.92 -10.48
C ILE A 7 6.26 6.45 -10.60
N SER A 8 5.37 5.61 -11.10
CA SER A 8 5.54 4.15 -11.26
C SER A 8 6.78 3.73 -12.05
N GLN A 9 7.23 4.53 -13.03
CA GLN A 9 8.43 4.25 -13.83
C GLN A 9 9.73 4.74 -13.19
N ASN A 10 9.69 5.24 -11.96
CA ASN A 10 10.88 5.71 -11.25
C ASN A 10 11.59 4.54 -10.54
N ASP A 11 12.78 4.20 -11.01
CA ASP A 11 13.65 3.19 -10.40
C ASP A 11 14.32 3.64 -9.09
N SER A 12 14.14 4.90 -8.69
CA SER A 12 14.60 5.39 -7.39
C SER A 12 13.88 4.66 -6.24
N PRO A 13 14.56 4.44 -5.11
CA PRO A 13 13.94 3.84 -3.94
C PRO A 13 12.79 4.73 -3.44
N ALA A 14 11.62 4.12 -3.26
CA ALA A 14 10.43 4.74 -2.68
C ALA A 14 10.40 4.57 -1.16
N ILE A 15 10.84 3.40 -0.67
CA ILE A 15 10.94 3.09 0.75
C ILE A 15 12.30 2.44 1.01
N ILE A 16 12.98 2.90 2.04
CA ILE A 16 14.17 2.25 2.61
C ILE A 16 13.86 1.97 4.08
N PHE A 17 13.94 0.71 4.49
CA PHE A 17 13.74 0.28 5.87
C PHE A 17 14.75 -0.81 6.22
N LYS A 18 15.69 -0.47 7.11
CA LYS A 18 16.85 -1.33 7.42
C LYS A 18 17.58 -1.71 6.12
N ASP A 19 17.66 -3.00 5.84
CA ASP A 19 18.41 -3.58 4.72
C ASP A 19 17.52 -3.76 3.47
N ILE A 20 16.26 -3.32 3.55
CA ILE A 20 15.26 -3.45 2.49
C ILE A 20 15.10 -2.10 1.79
N ALA A 21 15.21 -2.10 0.47
CA ALA A 21 14.83 -0.99 -0.38
C ALA A 21 13.86 -1.49 -1.45
N ILE A 22 12.73 -0.80 -1.63
CA ILE A 22 11.80 -1.05 -2.73
C ILE A 22 11.60 0.23 -3.54
N ASN A 23 11.58 0.11 -4.87
CA ASN A 23 11.35 1.23 -5.77
C ASN A 23 9.84 1.49 -5.96
N TYR A 24 9.50 2.55 -6.70
CA TYR A 24 8.09 2.94 -6.89
C TYR A 24 7.27 1.91 -7.65
N SER A 25 7.87 1.25 -8.66
CA SER A 25 7.21 0.19 -9.42
C SER A 25 6.82 -0.99 -8.52
N GLU A 26 7.76 -1.45 -7.69
CA GLU A 26 7.51 -2.54 -6.74
C GLU A 26 6.50 -2.14 -5.66
N LEU A 27 6.60 -0.92 -5.12
CA LEU A 27 5.65 -0.41 -4.15
C LEU A 27 4.23 -0.40 -4.72
N GLN A 28 4.02 0.14 -5.92
CA GLN A 28 2.71 0.20 -6.57
C GLN A 28 2.16 -1.20 -6.83
N ASN A 29 2.97 -2.12 -7.35
CA ASN A 29 2.54 -3.50 -7.60
C ASN A 29 2.08 -4.20 -6.31
N ARG A 30 2.84 -4.04 -5.21
CA ARG A 30 2.46 -4.58 -3.90
C ARG A 30 1.17 -3.95 -3.37
N ILE A 31 0.99 -2.63 -3.53
CA ILE A 31 -0.23 -1.92 -3.12
C ILE A 31 -1.45 -2.41 -3.89
N LEU A 32 -1.36 -2.54 -5.22
CA LEU A 32 -2.48 -2.99 -6.05
C LEU A 32 -2.84 -4.45 -5.76
N LYS A 33 -1.85 -5.32 -5.59
CA LYS A 33 -2.08 -6.73 -5.23
C LYS A 33 -2.78 -6.86 -3.89
N THR A 34 -2.30 -6.14 -2.87
CA THR A 34 -2.94 -6.14 -1.54
C THR A 34 -4.32 -5.50 -1.59
N SER A 35 -4.54 -4.45 -2.38
CA SER A 35 -5.87 -3.84 -2.58
C SER A 35 -6.88 -4.85 -3.13
N HIS A 36 -6.48 -5.63 -4.14
CA HIS A 36 -7.32 -6.65 -4.73
C HIS A 36 -7.67 -7.74 -3.71
N TYR A 37 -6.67 -8.21 -2.96
CA TYR A 37 -6.87 -9.18 -1.88
C TYR A 37 -7.86 -8.67 -0.82
N LEU A 38 -7.76 -7.40 -0.39
CA LEU A 38 -8.68 -6.83 0.60
C LEU A 38 -10.13 -6.81 0.09
N LEU A 39 -10.34 -6.43 -1.18
CA LEU A 39 -11.66 -6.45 -1.81
C LEU A 39 -12.23 -7.87 -1.91
N GLU A 40 -11.40 -8.87 -2.22
CA GLU A 40 -11.79 -10.29 -2.25
C GLU A 40 -12.16 -10.83 -0.85
N ASN A 41 -11.78 -10.14 0.22
CA ASN A 41 -12.11 -10.48 1.61
C ASN A 41 -13.17 -9.54 2.20
N ASP A 42 -14.03 -8.97 1.35
CA ASP A 42 -15.16 -8.12 1.73
C ASP A 42 -14.79 -6.84 2.50
N ILE A 43 -13.54 -6.38 2.40
CA ILE A 43 -13.14 -5.05 2.89
C ILE A 43 -13.41 -4.04 1.78
N ASN A 44 -14.31 -3.11 2.05
CA ASN A 44 -14.86 -2.17 1.08
C ASN A 44 -14.56 -0.71 1.45
N ALA A 45 -14.96 0.20 0.57
CA ALA A 45 -14.91 1.62 0.86
C ALA A 45 -15.72 1.95 2.13
N ASP A 46 -15.25 2.96 2.86
CA ASP A 46 -15.80 3.43 4.15
C ASP A 46 -15.65 2.48 5.35
N ASP A 47 -15.17 1.24 5.15
CA ASP A 47 -14.85 0.34 6.25
C ASP A 47 -13.69 0.90 7.11
N ARG A 48 -13.85 0.81 8.43
CA ARG A 48 -12.83 1.23 9.40
C ARG A 48 -11.99 0.03 9.82
N ILE A 49 -10.71 0.03 9.44
CA ILE A 49 -9.82 -1.11 9.63
C ILE A 49 -8.70 -0.74 10.60
N ILE A 50 -8.69 -1.37 11.77
CA ILE A 50 -7.61 -1.20 12.75
C ILE A 50 -6.34 -1.86 12.21
N ILE A 51 -5.23 -1.12 12.24
CA ILE A 51 -3.92 -1.68 11.88
C ILE A 51 -3.08 -1.87 13.14
N LEU A 52 -2.86 -3.13 13.52
CA LEU A 52 -1.96 -3.50 14.61
C LEU A 52 -0.64 -4.06 14.06
N LEU A 53 0.25 -3.16 13.64
CA LEU A 53 1.57 -3.50 13.12
C LEU A 53 2.62 -2.50 13.63
N ASN A 54 3.86 -2.96 13.75
CA ASN A 54 5.00 -2.08 13.94
C ASN A 54 5.34 -1.37 12.61
N ASN A 55 6.18 -0.33 12.68
CA ASN A 55 6.75 0.30 11.49
C ASN A 55 7.51 -0.75 10.66
N SER A 56 7.02 -1.00 9.44
CA SER A 56 7.62 -1.91 8.45
C SER A 56 7.24 -1.47 7.04
N VAL A 57 7.83 -2.13 6.03
CA VAL A 57 7.45 -1.91 4.63
C VAL A 57 6.00 -2.33 4.39
N GLU A 58 5.57 -3.43 5.02
CA GLU A 58 4.21 -3.97 4.96
C GLU A 58 3.19 -3.01 5.56
N PHE A 59 3.53 -2.30 6.65
CA PHE A 59 2.65 -1.28 7.23
C PHE A 59 2.31 -0.21 6.19
N ILE A 60 3.31 0.31 5.48
CA ILE A 60 3.11 1.32 4.45
C ILE A 60 2.28 0.76 3.29
N ILE A 61 2.59 -0.45 2.81
CA ILE A 61 1.81 -1.11 1.75
C ILE A 61 0.35 -1.23 2.17
N LEU A 62 0.06 -1.69 3.39
CA LEU A 62 -1.31 -1.91 3.88
C LEU A 62 -2.10 -0.60 3.96
N VAL A 63 -1.51 0.47 4.51
CA VAL A 63 -2.15 1.79 4.59
C VAL A 63 -2.54 2.30 3.21
N PHE A 64 -1.60 2.26 2.24
CA PHE A 64 -1.88 2.71 0.88
C PHE A 64 -2.88 1.80 0.15
N SER A 65 -2.88 0.49 0.41
CA SER A 65 -3.88 -0.42 -0.15
C SER A 65 -5.29 -0.12 0.36
N LEU A 66 -5.45 0.17 1.66
CA LEU A 66 -6.72 0.56 2.24
C LEU A 66 -7.23 1.88 1.64
N TRP A 67 -6.38 2.90 1.55
CA TRP A 67 -6.76 4.15 0.87
C TRP A 67 -7.09 3.95 -0.61
N ASN A 68 -6.39 3.04 -1.30
CA ASN A 68 -6.64 2.77 -2.71
C ASN A 68 -8.03 2.17 -2.97
N ILE A 69 -8.59 1.44 -2.00
CA ILE A 69 -9.96 0.89 -2.07
C ILE A 69 -11.01 1.77 -1.36
N GLY A 70 -10.60 2.92 -0.80
CA GLY A 70 -11.48 3.83 -0.07
C GLY A 70 -11.78 3.42 1.37
N ALA A 71 -11.08 2.43 1.92
CA ALA A 71 -11.19 2.07 3.33
C ALA A 71 -10.43 3.07 4.22
N ILE A 72 -10.81 3.12 5.51
CA ILE A 72 -10.30 4.06 6.50
C ILE A 72 -9.40 3.30 7.47
N PRO A 73 -8.06 3.40 7.34
CA PRO A 73 -7.16 2.85 8.33
C PRO A 73 -7.31 3.60 9.67
N VAL A 74 -7.35 2.85 10.77
CA VAL A 74 -7.49 3.33 12.15
C VAL A 74 -6.30 2.94 13.00
#